data_AF-A0A925M1B6-F1
#
_entry.id   AF-A0A925M1B6-F1
#
_cell.length_a   1.000
_cell.length_b   1.000
_cell.length_c   1.000
_cell.angle_alpha   90.00
_cell.angle_beta   90.00
_cell.angle_gamma   90.00
#
_symmetry.space_group_name_H-M   'P 1'
#
loop_
_entity.id
_entity.type
_entity.pdbx_description
1 polymer ?
#
loop_
_entity_poly.entity_id
_entity_poly.type
_entity_poly.pdbx_seq_one_letter_code
_entity_poly.pdbx_strand_id
1 'polypeptide(L)'
;MNTSPHSSLYWQYLQAACPSIAPDSLPPISATLETTNWDDPQTPLDWNNYGVLALIEAEQATDVDLRGLYVETAIAAFDRGANDHPLCAAHLALTYSLIGETERASEIAAIAFMRVLQPLYAEAVTAPTGLIYLPPNAKRFAEGHPEPLVWLIQLDNSLQQALFLLSTLLGQHLLPVFYNQGGLRLLNLATKVLPSSAANDLTLGIANLMNGLWEGLFYLHHAEQLNPNSAAILQALYLAYRDLNDLAAANYWLETARTRCPAPLQQASRWTDAAIEPSLTCLPFNDLLLSVKPSLSSITTGVLLAKGDWFEAEMEFWRNQIQPGMTVIDVGANVGVYTFSAAKRVGETGFVLAVEPFADCVRCLQETCRINEFHWVKVIAGAASDRNHTARLALHPASELNRLITPESEFVESETTNVQCFTLDSLIEQAAIAHVDFLKIDAEGHEMQVLAGSEQLLTKLMPTIIYENIAGVDEANTSVATFLQSKGYQLFRYQPYLQTLVPVDKLDDLQMSLNIIAIKRVESRHKTSYKIT
;
A
#
# COMPACT_ATOMS: atom_id res chain seq x y z
N MET A 1 26.61 20.20 26.43
CA MET A 1 26.80 20.92 25.15
C MET A 1 25.48 21.60 24.84
N ASN A 2 25.48 22.90 24.49
CA ASN A 2 24.27 23.56 24.00
C ASN A 2 23.97 22.98 22.61
N THR A 3 23.10 21.99 22.52
CA THR A 3 22.66 21.44 21.24
C THR A 3 21.73 22.44 20.58
N SER A 4 21.96 22.76 19.31
CA SER A 4 21.03 23.56 18.51
C SER A 4 19.63 22.91 18.53
N PRO A 5 18.53 23.69 18.46
CA PRO A 5 17.18 23.14 18.30
C PRO A 5 17.09 22.11 17.18
N HIS A 6 17.78 22.36 16.06
CA HIS A 6 17.87 21.47 14.90
C HIS A 6 18.53 20.13 15.22
N SER A 7 19.67 20.16 15.92
CA SER A 7 20.35 18.94 16.38
C SER A 7 19.48 18.15 17.34
N SER A 8 18.76 18.84 18.22
CA SER A 8 17.87 18.20 19.19
C SER A 8 16.68 17.52 18.50
N LEU A 9 16.09 18.17 17.50
CA LEU A 9 14.99 17.63 16.70
C LEU A 9 15.40 16.38 15.92
N TYR A 10 16.52 16.43 15.18
CA TYR A 10 17.00 15.27 14.45
C TYR A 10 17.31 14.10 15.38
N TRP A 11 17.83 14.40 16.57
CA TRP A 11 18.17 13.37 17.53
C TRP A 11 16.96 12.71 18.18
N GLN A 12 15.89 13.47 18.42
CA GLN A 12 14.58 12.90 18.80
C GLN A 12 14.01 12.01 17.71
N TYR A 13 14.11 12.42 16.44
CA TYR A 13 13.69 11.60 15.30
C TYR A 13 14.46 10.27 15.25
N LEU A 14 15.80 10.30 15.37
CA LEU A 14 16.61 9.08 15.37
C LEU A 14 16.30 8.18 16.56
N GLN A 15 16.07 8.72 17.76
CA GLN A 15 15.65 7.92 18.92
C GLN A 15 14.27 7.27 18.75
N ALA A 16 13.34 7.97 18.10
CA ALA A 16 12.00 7.45 17.82
C ALA A 16 12.00 6.39 16.71
N ALA A 17 12.90 6.52 15.73
CA ALA A 17 13.06 5.57 14.63
C ALA A 17 13.93 4.36 15.01
N CYS A 18 14.93 4.57 15.86
CA CYS A 18 15.99 3.60 16.20
C CYS A 18 16.30 3.67 17.71
N PRO A 19 15.48 3.02 18.57
CA PRO A 19 15.64 3.12 20.01
C PRO A 19 16.97 2.55 20.55
N SER A 20 17.69 1.72 19.79
CA SER A 20 18.95 1.10 20.21
C SER A 20 20.18 1.96 19.90
N ILE A 21 19.99 3.09 19.22
CA ILE A 21 21.05 4.00 18.82
C ILE A 21 21.64 4.76 20.02
N ALA A 22 22.97 4.73 20.18
CA ALA A 22 23.66 5.46 21.25
C ALA A 22 24.08 6.87 20.76
N PRO A 23 23.97 7.93 21.58
CA PRO A 23 24.44 9.29 21.24
C PRO A 23 25.87 9.38 20.73
N ASP A 24 26.75 8.56 21.28
CA ASP A 24 28.19 8.58 20.96
C ASP A 24 28.54 7.72 19.74
N SER A 25 27.54 7.07 19.10
CA SER A 25 27.76 6.05 18.06
C SER A 25 27.73 6.58 16.62
N LEU A 26 27.53 7.89 16.40
CA LEU A 26 27.37 8.47 15.05
C LEU A 26 28.21 9.75 14.80
N PRO A 27 29.55 9.68 14.86
CA PRO A 27 30.41 10.82 14.56
C PRO A 27 30.12 11.55 13.23
N PRO A 28 29.79 10.85 12.11
CA PRO A 28 29.46 11.52 10.84
C PRO A 28 28.25 12.46 10.95
N ILE A 29 27.18 12.03 11.63
CA ILE A 29 25.96 12.84 11.77
C ILE A 29 26.20 14.03 12.69
N SER A 30 26.90 13.83 13.81
CA SER A 30 27.23 14.94 14.72
C SER A 30 28.01 16.03 13.98
N ALA A 31 28.99 15.64 13.17
CA ALA A 31 29.72 16.59 12.33
C ALA A 31 28.79 17.30 11.33
N THR A 32 27.94 16.55 10.60
CA THR A 32 26.98 17.14 9.66
C THR A 32 26.05 18.14 10.34
N LEU A 33 25.52 17.84 11.53
CA LEU A 33 24.65 18.73 12.30
C LEU A 33 25.34 20.02 12.75
N GLU A 34 26.62 19.93 13.13
CA GLU A 34 27.44 21.07 13.58
C GLU A 34 27.87 21.97 12.42
N THR A 35 28.15 21.41 11.24
CA THR A 35 28.64 22.17 10.08
C THR A 35 27.54 22.74 9.19
N THR A 36 26.30 22.24 9.31
CA THR A 36 25.17 22.72 8.49
C THR A 36 24.83 24.17 8.84
N ASN A 37 24.71 25.04 7.83
CA ASN A 37 24.20 26.38 8.02
C ASN A 37 22.67 26.40 7.99
N TRP A 38 22.06 26.42 9.18
CA TRP A 38 20.61 26.32 9.35
C TRP A 38 19.85 27.63 9.08
N ASP A 39 20.43 28.77 9.45
CA ASP A 39 19.77 30.08 9.35
C ASP A 39 19.78 30.62 7.91
N ASP A 40 20.82 30.28 7.15
CA ASP A 40 20.99 30.67 5.75
C ASP A 40 21.67 29.53 4.97
N PRO A 41 20.93 28.47 4.59
CA PRO A 41 21.51 27.35 3.84
C PRO A 41 22.08 27.87 2.51
N GLN A 42 23.30 27.48 2.15
CA GLN A 42 23.97 27.98 0.93
C GLN A 42 24.49 26.84 0.04
N THR A 43 24.79 25.68 0.62
CA THR A 43 25.28 24.53 -0.12
C THR A 43 24.17 23.51 -0.41
N PRO A 44 24.30 22.67 -1.45
CA PRO A 44 23.37 21.57 -1.69
C PRO A 44 23.20 20.63 -0.49
N LEU A 45 24.25 20.45 0.33
CA LEU A 45 24.17 19.66 1.55
C LEU A 45 23.36 20.36 2.64
N ASP A 46 23.51 21.68 2.81
CA ASP A 46 22.68 22.45 3.74
C ASP A 46 21.20 22.36 3.34
N TRP A 47 20.91 22.49 2.04
CA TRP A 47 19.56 22.35 1.49
C TRP A 47 18.96 20.97 1.76
N ASN A 48 19.74 19.90 1.60
CA ASN A 48 19.31 18.55 1.96
C ASN A 48 18.94 18.47 3.44
N ASN A 49 19.83 18.93 4.32
CA ASN A 49 19.67 18.77 5.76
C ASN A 49 18.49 19.61 6.29
N TYR A 50 18.31 20.81 5.75
CA TYR A 50 17.17 21.67 6.03
C TYR A 50 15.85 21.03 5.58
N GLY A 51 15.80 20.48 4.36
CA GLY A 51 14.60 19.79 3.86
C GLY A 51 14.25 18.54 4.68
N VAL A 52 15.26 17.79 5.16
CA VAL A 52 15.05 16.62 6.03
C VAL A 52 14.39 17.03 7.36
N LEU A 53 14.84 18.12 7.99
CA LEU A 53 14.18 18.61 9.21
C LEU A 53 12.75 19.07 8.94
N ALA A 54 12.51 19.76 7.82
CA ALA A 54 11.16 20.15 7.45
C ALA A 54 10.24 18.92 7.28
N LEU A 55 10.71 17.80 6.73
CA LEU A 55 9.91 16.57 6.68
C LEU A 55 9.63 15.97 8.06
N ILE A 56 10.61 16.02 8.98
CA ILE A 56 10.42 15.57 10.36
C ILE A 56 9.38 16.44 11.09
N GLU A 57 9.43 17.77 10.89
CA GLU A 57 8.41 18.67 11.44
C GLU A 57 7.03 18.41 10.81
N ALA A 58 6.97 18.13 9.50
CA ALA A 58 5.74 17.74 8.83
C ALA A 58 5.13 16.46 9.44
N GLU A 59 5.96 15.45 9.73
CA GLU A 59 5.53 14.20 10.37
C GLU A 59 4.93 14.45 11.76
N GLN A 60 5.52 15.36 12.54
CA GLN A 60 5.06 15.70 13.89
C GLN A 60 3.88 16.68 13.92
N ALA A 61 3.60 17.36 12.82
CA ALA A 61 2.52 18.34 12.72
C ALA A 61 1.14 17.66 12.75
N THR A 62 0.33 18.01 13.75
CA THR A 62 -1.08 17.59 13.83
C THR A 62 -2.01 18.43 12.96
N ASP A 63 -1.61 19.68 12.67
CA ASP A 63 -2.35 20.57 11.78
C ASP A 63 -1.98 20.33 10.31
N VAL A 64 -2.98 20.07 9.47
CA VAL A 64 -2.78 19.73 8.05
C VAL A 64 -2.23 20.90 7.24
N ASP A 65 -2.64 22.13 7.54
CA ASP A 65 -2.17 23.32 6.82
C ASP A 65 -0.69 23.57 7.15
N LEU A 66 -0.31 23.40 8.43
CA LEU A 66 1.08 23.49 8.88
C LEU A 66 1.94 22.36 8.30
N ARG A 67 1.43 21.12 8.28
CA ARG A 67 2.09 19.98 7.63
C ARG A 67 2.37 20.28 6.16
N GLY A 68 1.39 20.82 5.44
CA GLY A 68 1.54 21.23 4.04
C GLY A 68 2.67 22.24 3.85
N LEU A 69 2.74 23.27 4.70
CA LEU A 69 3.79 24.29 4.65
C LEU A 69 5.19 23.67 4.84
N TYR A 70 5.34 22.73 5.77
CA TYR A 70 6.61 22.04 5.99
C TYR A 70 6.99 21.15 4.79
N VAL A 71 6.03 20.46 4.17
CA VAL A 71 6.27 19.69 2.94
C VAL A 71 6.70 20.59 1.78
N GLU A 72 6.03 21.73 1.58
CA GLU A 72 6.42 22.73 0.56
C GLU A 72 7.82 23.27 0.81
N THR A 73 8.16 23.52 2.08
CA THR A 73 9.49 23.95 2.51
C THR A 73 10.55 22.90 2.18
N ALA A 74 10.26 21.63 2.45
CA ALA A 74 11.14 20.52 2.12
C ALA A 74 11.36 20.39 0.61
N ILE A 75 10.28 20.42 -0.19
CA ILE A 75 10.35 20.39 -1.66
C ILE A 75 11.23 21.52 -2.19
N ALA A 76 10.99 22.76 -1.74
CA ALA A 76 11.75 23.92 -2.19
C ALA A 76 13.24 23.82 -1.83
N ALA A 77 13.57 23.26 -0.67
CA ALA A 77 14.96 23.04 -0.27
C ALA A 77 15.61 21.96 -1.15
N PHE A 78 14.99 20.78 -1.28
CA PHE A 78 15.55 19.71 -2.09
C PHE A 78 15.69 20.09 -3.56
N ASP A 79 14.72 20.78 -4.14
CA ASP A 79 14.75 21.20 -5.56
C ASP A 79 15.94 22.11 -5.87
N ARG A 80 16.31 23.02 -4.95
CA ARG A 80 17.50 23.88 -5.08
C ARG A 80 18.81 23.10 -5.20
N GLY A 81 18.91 21.95 -4.53
CA GLY A 81 20.13 21.13 -4.53
C GLY A 81 20.06 19.87 -5.40
N ALA A 82 18.91 19.53 -5.99
CA ALA A 82 18.67 18.24 -6.65
C ALA A 82 19.57 17.98 -7.87
N ASN A 83 20.03 19.03 -8.55
CA ASN A 83 20.95 18.88 -9.68
C ASN A 83 22.40 18.65 -9.25
N ASP A 84 22.77 19.11 -8.05
CA ASP A 84 24.17 19.14 -7.59
C ASP A 84 24.46 18.11 -6.50
N HIS A 85 23.43 17.60 -5.81
CA HIS A 85 23.59 16.63 -4.73
C HIS A 85 22.59 15.47 -4.82
N PRO A 86 23.07 14.21 -4.78
CA PRO A 86 22.21 13.04 -5.02
C PRO A 86 21.18 12.81 -3.91
N LEU A 87 21.48 13.18 -2.65
CA LEU A 87 20.50 13.11 -1.57
C LEU A 87 19.34 14.08 -1.74
N CYS A 88 19.58 15.28 -2.29
CA CYS A 88 18.49 16.21 -2.57
C CYS A 88 17.51 15.59 -3.58
N ALA A 89 18.03 15.01 -4.66
CA ALA A 89 17.19 14.36 -5.65
C ALA A 89 16.44 13.13 -5.09
N ALA A 90 17.11 12.33 -4.25
CA ALA A 90 16.50 11.17 -3.59
C ALA A 90 15.36 11.58 -2.62
N HIS A 91 15.59 12.58 -1.75
CA HIS A 91 14.57 13.07 -0.83
C HIS A 91 13.46 13.85 -1.54
N LEU A 92 13.75 14.55 -2.65
CA LEU A 92 12.73 15.19 -3.48
C LEU A 92 11.78 14.14 -4.08
N ALA A 93 12.33 13.06 -4.65
CA ALA A 93 11.54 11.96 -5.18
C ALA A 93 10.71 11.27 -4.08
N LEU A 94 11.32 11.01 -2.92
CA LEU A 94 10.63 10.46 -1.74
C LEU A 94 9.46 11.36 -1.31
N THR A 95 9.67 12.67 -1.27
CA THR A 95 8.64 13.64 -0.86
C THR A 95 7.47 13.64 -1.83
N TYR A 96 7.72 13.65 -3.14
CA TYR A 96 6.64 13.52 -4.13
C TYR A 96 5.90 12.18 -4.03
N SER A 97 6.62 11.09 -3.77
CA SER A 97 6.00 9.78 -3.56
C SER A 97 5.11 9.77 -2.31
N LEU A 98 5.52 10.44 -1.23
CA LEU A 98 4.75 10.52 0.01
C LEU A 98 3.41 11.21 -0.18
N ILE A 99 3.36 12.22 -1.04
CA ILE A 99 2.14 12.99 -1.31
C ILE A 99 1.33 12.44 -2.49
N GLY A 100 1.68 11.25 -3.01
CA GLY A 100 0.95 10.58 -4.09
C GLY A 100 1.25 11.08 -5.50
N GLU A 101 2.25 11.96 -5.68
CA GLU A 101 2.69 12.46 -6.99
C GLU A 101 3.70 11.46 -7.62
N THR A 102 3.22 10.25 -7.90
CA THR A 102 4.04 9.09 -8.27
C THR A 102 4.80 9.23 -9.59
N GLU A 103 4.21 9.88 -10.60
CA GLU A 103 4.87 10.15 -11.89
C GLU A 103 6.10 11.03 -11.69
N ARG A 104 5.89 12.20 -11.06
CA ARG A 104 6.97 13.15 -10.78
C ARG A 104 8.05 12.53 -9.90
N ALA A 105 7.65 11.76 -8.88
CA ALA A 105 8.57 11.00 -8.05
C ALA A 105 9.41 10.01 -8.87
N SER A 106 8.77 9.28 -9.81
CA SER A 106 9.42 8.27 -10.66
C SER A 106 10.43 8.89 -11.61
N GLU A 107 10.07 10.01 -12.26
CA GLU A 107 10.96 10.73 -13.16
C GLU A 107 12.22 11.22 -12.44
N ILE A 108 12.03 11.90 -11.30
CA ILE A 108 13.14 12.42 -10.49
C ILE A 108 14.02 11.26 -10.01
N ALA A 109 13.40 10.20 -9.48
CA ALA A 109 14.13 9.06 -8.97
C ALA A 109 14.94 8.34 -10.06
N ALA A 110 14.35 8.10 -11.24
CA ALA A 110 15.02 7.42 -12.34
C ALA A 110 16.22 8.23 -12.86
N ILE A 111 16.06 9.54 -13.04
CA ILE A 111 17.13 10.45 -13.48
C ILE A 111 18.25 10.48 -12.42
N ALA A 112 17.90 10.66 -11.15
CA ALA A 112 18.85 10.70 -10.04
C ALA A 112 19.62 9.38 -9.94
N PHE A 113 18.92 8.26 -10.05
CA PHE A 113 19.50 6.92 -9.99
C PHE A 113 20.57 6.73 -11.06
N MET A 114 20.27 7.09 -12.33
CA MET A 114 21.25 7.02 -13.41
C MET A 114 22.48 7.92 -13.17
N ARG A 115 22.26 9.12 -12.61
CA ARG A 115 23.35 10.06 -12.27
C ARG A 115 24.28 9.53 -11.18
N VAL A 116 23.76 8.72 -10.24
CA VAL A 116 24.54 8.18 -9.12
C VAL A 116 25.40 6.97 -9.53
N LEU A 117 24.97 6.19 -10.53
CA LEU A 117 25.66 4.94 -10.90
C LEU A 117 27.11 5.16 -11.34
N GLN A 118 27.38 6.04 -12.31
CA GLN A 118 28.73 6.23 -12.84
C GLN A 118 29.73 6.75 -11.78
N PRO A 119 29.42 7.81 -11.01
CA PRO A 119 30.32 8.32 -9.98
C PRO A 119 30.63 7.29 -8.87
N LEU A 120 29.69 6.40 -8.56
CA LEU A 120 29.87 5.40 -7.52
C LEU A 120 31.02 4.41 -7.82
N TYR A 121 31.24 4.10 -9.10
CA TYR A 121 32.34 3.22 -9.54
C TYR A 121 33.63 3.97 -9.85
N ALA A 122 33.61 5.31 -9.81
CA ALA A 122 34.80 6.12 -9.95
C ALA A 122 35.45 6.31 -8.58
N GLU A 123 36.62 5.68 -8.35
CA GLU A 123 37.38 5.72 -7.08
C GLU A 123 37.75 7.14 -6.58
N ALA A 124 37.48 8.19 -7.37
CA ALA A 124 37.82 9.58 -7.11
C ALA A 124 36.69 10.44 -6.51
N VAL A 125 35.46 9.93 -6.34
CA VAL A 125 34.31 10.74 -5.89
C VAL A 125 33.94 10.43 -4.43
N THR A 126 34.46 11.23 -3.51
CA THR A 126 34.00 11.25 -2.10
C THR A 126 32.99 12.37 -1.93
N ALA A 127 31.71 12.04 -1.78
CA ALA A 127 30.64 13.00 -1.51
C ALA A 127 30.29 12.97 -0.02
N PRO A 128 30.21 14.13 0.66
CA PRO A 128 29.94 14.19 2.09
C PRO A 128 28.55 13.64 2.41
N THR A 129 28.44 12.95 3.54
CA THR A 129 27.19 12.38 4.06
C THR A 129 26.24 13.47 4.50
N GLY A 130 24.94 13.24 4.30
CA GLY A 130 23.87 14.15 4.74
C GLY A 130 22.95 13.53 5.76
N LEU A 131 22.07 14.35 6.32
CA LEU A 131 20.94 13.85 7.09
C LEU A 131 20.00 13.07 6.16
N ILE A 132 19.39 12.03 6.72
CA ILE A 132 18.43 11.17 6.04
C ILE A 132 17.07 11.25 6.73
N TYR A 133 16.01 11.31 5.94
CA TYR A 133 14.64 11.08 6.36
C TYR A 133 14.12 9.76 5.78
N LEU A 134 13.58 8.91 6.65
CA LEU A 134 12.76 7.74 6.31
C LEU A 134 11.39 7.88 7.02
N PRO A 135 10.27 7.86 6.27
CA PRO A 135 8.93 8.07 6.83
C PRO A 135 8.50 6.91 7.76
N PRO A 136 7.55 7.05 8.68
CA PRO A 136 7.21 5.99 9.63
C PRO A 136 6.77 4.67 8.98
N ASN A 137 6.09 4.74 7.84
CA ASN A 137 5.68 3.55 7.06
C ASN A 137 6.88 2.83 6.40
N ALA A 138 8.04 3.50 6.31
CA ALA A 138 9.34 2.93 5.94
C ALA A 138 9.90 1.98 6.99
N LYS A 139 9.34 1.91 8.21
CA LYS A 139 9.78 0.97 9.25
C LYS A 139 9.69 -0.49 8.79
N ARG A 140 8.89 -0.78 7.76
CA ARG A 140 8.81 -2.09 7.08
C ARG A 140 9.88 -2.34 6.00
N PHE A 141 10.74 -1.37 5.67
CA PHE A 141 11.95 -1.62 4.87
C PHE A 141 12.91 -2.63 5.53
N ALA A 142 12.64 -3.02 6.78
CA ALA A 142 13.54 -3.82 7.61
C ALA A 142 12.82 -4.66 8.67
N GLU A 143 11.72 -5.34 8.34
CA GLU A 143 11.38 -6.51 9.17
C GLU A 143 12.54 -7.53 9.12
N GLY A 144 13.25 -7.68 10.24
CA GLY A 144 14.43 -8.56 10.38
C GLY A 144 15.80 -7.87 10.35
N HIS A 145 15.85 -6.54 10.24
CA HIS A 145 17.00 -5.75 10.73
C HIS A 145 16.52 -4.83 11.82
N PRO A 146 17.25 -4.71 12.95
CA PRO A 146 16.79 -3.84 14.00
C PRO A 146 16.66 -2.38 13.51
N GLU A 147 17.59 -1.87 12.66
CA GLU A 147 17.68 -0.43 12.35
C GLU A 147 18.37 -0.10 10.99
N PRO A 148 17.67 -0.12 9.83
CA PRO A 148 18.26 0.19 8.51
C PRO A 148 18.73 1.64 8.38
N LEU A 149 18.06 2.55 9.09
CA LEU A 149 18.46 3.95 9.19
C LEU A 149 19.85 4.07 9.81
N VAL A 150 20.19 3.25 10.82
CA VAL A 150 21.51 3.24 11.46
C VAL A 150 22.60 2.81 10.51
N TRP A 151 22.36 1.77 9.71
CA TRP A 151 23.32 1.37 8.69
C TRP A 151 23.53 2.47 7.65
N LEU A 152 22.44 3.08 7.18
CA LEU A 152 22.46 4.10 6.13
C LEU A 152 23.19 5.38 6.55
N ILE A 153 22.99 5.84 7.78
CA ILE A 153 23.65 7.04 8.32
C ILE A 153 25.10 6.79 8.74
N GLN A 154 25.53 5.53 8.86
CA GLN A 154 26.92 5.13 9.11
C GLN A 154 27.75 5.00 7.83
N LEU A 155 27.14 5.03 6.65
CA LEU A 155 27.87 5.05 5.39
C LEU A 155 28.67 6.34 5.25
N ASP A 156 29.91 6.26 4.77
CA ASP A 156 30.80 7.41 4.61
C ASP A 156 30.61 8.16 3.27
N ASN A 157 29.62 7.78 2.45
CA ASN A 157 29.43 8.34 1.11
C ASN A 157 27.95 8.56 0.77
N SER A 158 27.57 9.80 0.46
CA SER A 158 26.19 10.15 0.11
C SER A 158 25.70 9.55 -1.21
N LEU A 159 26.59 9.13 -2.12
CA LEU A 159 26.20 8.37 -3.31
C LEU A 159 25.60 7.01 -2.94
N GLN A 160 26.17 6.32 -1.96
CA GLN A 160 25.63 5.05 -1.46
C GLN A 160 24.31 5.27 -0.73
N GLN A 161 24.24 6.34 0.08
CA GLN A 161 23.00 6.72 0.77
C GLN A 161 21.87 7.00 -0.24
N ALA A 162 22.15 7.79 -1.28
CA ALA A 162 21.19 8.10 -2.32
C ALA A 162 20.79 6.87 -3.14
N LEU A 163 21.75 6.01 -3.52
CA LEU A 163 21.45 4.78 -4.26
C LEU A 163 20.48 3.88 -3.50
N PHE A 164 20.67 3.75 -2.18
CA PHE A 164 19.77 3.00 -1.32
C PHE A 164 18.35 3.58 -1.34
N LEU A 165 18.20 4.88 -1.08
CA LEU A 165 16.90 5.56 -1.08
C LEU A 165 16.20 5.40 -2.44
N LEU A 166 16.90 5.65 -3.53
CA LEU A 166 16.36 5.61 -4.89
C LEU A 166 15.95 4.20 -5.31
N SER A 167 16.79 3.18 -5.05
CA SER A 167 16.47 1.79 -5.41
C SER A 167 15.28 1.26 -4.62
N THR A 168 15.19 1.61 -3.34
CA THR A 168 14.05 1.23 -2.48
C THR A 168 12.78 1.94 -2.92
N LEU A 169 12.83 3.25 -3.17
CA LEU A 169 11.69 4.04 -3.62
C LEU A 169 11.14 3.52 -4.95
N LEU A 170 12.01 3.38 -5.95
CA LEU A 170 11.63 2.88 -7.26
C LEU A 170 11.11 1.44 -7.21
N GLY A 171 11.79 0.58 -6.46
CA GLY A 171 11.45 -0.84 -6.38
C GLY A 171 10.22 -1.15 -5.53
N GLN A 172 9.87 -0.34 -4.53
CA GLN A 172 8.81 -0.68 -3.58
C GLN A 172 7.58 0.22 -3.64
N HIS A 173 7.73 1.49 -4.00
CA HIS A 173 6.64 2.48 -3.92
C HIS A 173 6.14 2.94 -5.28
N LEU A 174 7.06 3.09 -6.24
CA LEU A 174 6.74 3.71 -7.53
C LEU A 174 6.49 2.70 -8.64
N LEU A 175 7.27 1.61 -8.66
CA LEU A 175 7.01 0.48 -9.54
C LEU A 175 6.56 -0.69 -8.67
N PRO A 176 5.32 -1.18 -8.82
CA PRO A 176 4.85 -2.31 -8.05
C PRO A 176 5.71 -3.55 -8.34
N VAL A 177 6.57 -3.95 -7.39
CA VAL A 177 7.51 -5.07 -7.55
C VAL A 177 6.82 -6.38 -7.96
N PHE A 178 5.59 -6.56 -7.51
CA PHE A 178 4.82 -7.77 -7.73
C PHE A 178 4.28 -7.88 -9.16
N TYR A 179 4.05 -6.75 -9.84
CA TYR A 179 3.38 -6.70 -11.15
C TYR A 179 4.29 -6.19 -12.27
N ASN A 180 5.41 -5.53 -11.92
CA ASN A 180 6.27 -4.84 -12.87
C ASN A 180 7.71 -5.38 -12.83
N GLN A 181 8.19 -5.88 -13.97
CA GLN A 181 9.56 -6.35 -14.16
C GLN A 181 10.63 -5.28 -13.85
N GLY A 182 10.33 -4.01 -14.10
CA GLY A 182 11.19 -2.89 -13.71
C GLY A 182 11.33 -2.77 -12.19
N GLY A 183 10.22 -2.87 -11.46
CA GLY A 183 10.20 -2.88 -9.99
C GLY A 183 11.00 -4.05 -9.43
N LEU A 184 10.82 -5.25 -9.98
CA LEU A 184 11.57 -6.45 -9.59
C LEU A 184 13.09 -6.29 -9.78
N ARG A 185 13.53 -5.75 -10.92
CA ARG A 185 14.96 -5.50 -11.19
C ARG A 185 15.57 -4.47 -10.23
N LEU A 186 14.81 -3.42 -9.89
CA LEU A 186 15.27 -2.38 -8.97
C LEU A 186 15.31 -2.87 -7.52
N LEU A 187 14.33 -3.67 -7.09
CA LEU A 187 14.39 -4.32 -5.78
C LEU A 187 15.56 -5.31 -5.70
N ASN A 188 15.81 -6.09 -6.75
CA ASN A 188 17.00 -6.95 -6.81
C ASN A 188 18.29 -6.14 -6.65
N LEU A 189 18.40 -4.98 -7.30
CA LEU A 189 19.54 -4.11 -7.07
C LEU A 189 19.60 -3.59 -5.62
N ALA A 190 18.47 -3.22 -5.02
CA ALA A 190 18.42 -2.81 -3.62
C ALA A 190 18.97 -3.91 -2.68
N THR A 191 18.69 -5.19 -2.96
CA THR A 191 19.30 -6.31 -2.20
C THR A 191 20.81 -6.43 -2.41
N LYS A 192 21.38 -5.97 -3.54
CA LYS A 192 22.84 -5.92 -3.71
C LYS A 192 23.50 -4.79 -2.94
N VAL A 193 22.78 -3.68 -2.75
CA VAL A 193 23.23 -2.54 -1.95
C VAL A 193 23.12 -2.84 -0.45
N LEU A 194 22.04 -3.51 -0.04
CA LEU A 194 21.79 -3.93 1.34
C LEU A 194 21.65 -5.46 1.43
N PRO A 195 22.78 -6.21 1.32
CA PRO A 195 22.76 -7.66 1.20
C PRO A 195 22.30 -8.40 2.45
N SER A 196 22.03 -7.72 3.56
CA SER A 196 21.58 -8.40 4.77
C SER A 196 20.08 -8.26 5.02
N SER A 197 19.30 -7.61 4.17
CA SER A 197 17.90 -7.27 4.49
C SER A 197 16.91 -8.42 4.29
N ALA A 198 16.51 -9.06 5.39
CA ALA A 198 15.49 -10.11 5.39
C ALA A 198 14.15 -9.65 4.79
N ALA A 199 13.74 -8.39 5.02
CA ALA A 199 12.51 -7.84 4.45
C ALA A 199 12.58 -7.65 2.92
N ASN A 200 13.73 -7.17 2.41
CA ASN A 200 13.91 -7.05 0.97
C ASN A 200 13.99 -8.42 0.31
N ASP A 201 14.68 -9.38 0.94
CA ASP A 201 14.75 -10.75 0.44
C ASP A 201 13.40 -11.48 0.51
N LEU A 202 12.60 -11.25 1.55
CA LEU A 202 11.22 -11.74 1.64
C LEU A 202 10.37 -11.17 0.49
N THR A 203 10.40 -9.84 0.32
CA THR A 203 9.63 -9.14 -0.73
C THR A 203 10.06 -9.62 -2.11
N LEU A 204 11.37 -9.69 -2.37
CA LEU A 204 11.93 -10.12 -3.65
C LEU A 204 11.67 -11.60 -3.91
N GLY A 205 11.76 -12.44 -2.88
CA GLY A 205 11.46 -13.87 -2.95
C GLY A 205 10.01 -14.12 -3.36
N ILE A 206 9.07 -13.47 -2.66
CA ILE A 206 7.64 -13.54 -2.97
C ILE A 206 7.36 -12.99 -4.38
N ALA A 207 7.90 -11.81 -4.72
CA ALA A 207 7.68 -11.19 -6.02
C ALA A 207 8.20 -12.05 -7.18
N ASN A 208 9.38 -12.68 -7.04
CA ASN A 208 9.88 -13.63 -8.03
C ASN A 208 8.94 -14.84 -8.20
N LEU A 209 8.50 -15.46 -7.11
CA LEU A 209 7.62 -16.63 -7.14
C LEU A 209 6.25 -16.30 -7.75
N MET A 210 5.68 -15.13 -7.43
CA MET A 210 4.47 -14.59 -8.07
C MET A 210 4.61 -14.47 -9.59
N ASN A 211 5.82 -14.14 -10.06
CA ASN A 211 6.16 -14.02 -11.47
C ASN A 211 6.63 -15.35 -12.09
N GLY A 212 6.48 -16.48 -11.38
CA GLY A 212 6.89 -17.81 -11.83
C GLY A 212 8.41 -18.05 -11.85
N LEU A 213 9.19 -17.19 -11.20
CA LEU A 213 10.66 -17.25 -11.13
C LEU A 213 11.09 -17.99 -9.86
N TRP A 214 11.70 -19.17 -10.03
CA TRP A 214 12.02 -20.08 -8.93
C TRP A 214 13.21 -19.60 -8.09
N GLU A 215 14.01 -18.68 -8.63
CA GLU A 215 15.06 -17.95 -7.92
C GLU A 215 14.52 -17.25 -6.66
N GLY A 216 13.22 -16.98 -6.60
CA GLY A 216 12.57 -16.47 -5.40
C GLY A 216 12.80 -17.34 -4.15
N LEU A 217 12.92 -18.67 -4.30
CA LEU A 217 13.28 -19.55 -3.18
C LEU A 217 14.64 -19.20 -2.56
N PHE A 218 15.64 -18.85 -3.38
CA PHE A 218 16.96 -18.48 -2.87
C PHE A 218 16.87 -17.29 -1.92
N TYR A 219 16.11 -16.27 -2.30
CA TYR A 219 15.89 -15.10 -1.45
C TYR A 219 15.09 -15.44 -0.19
N LEU A 220 14.06 -16.28 -0.27
CA LEU A 220 13.30 -16.70 0.92
C LEU A 220 14.16 -17.47 1.93
N HIS A 221 15.03 -18.38 1.47
CA HIS A 221 15.97 -19.09 2.34
C HIS A 221 17.01 -18.15 2.93
N HIS A 222 17.50 -17.18 2.16
CA HIS A 222 18.42 -16.18 2.69
C HIS A 222 17.76 -15.28 3.74
N ALA A 223 16.51 -14.87 3.50
CA ALA A 223 15.69 -14.15 4.48
C ALA A 223 15.53 -14.95 5.79
N GLU A 224 15.33 -16.27 5.69
CA GLU A 224 15.24 -17.16 6.85
C GLU A 224 16.55 -17.24 7.63
N GLN A 225 17.70 -17.29 6.95
CA GLN A 225 19.00 -17.26 7.61
C GLN A 225 19.23 -15.96 8.39
N LEU A 226 18.75 -14.84 7.85
CA LEU A 226 18.87 -13.52 8.45
C LEU A 226 17.89 -13.31 9.61
N ASN A 227 16.67 -13.87 9.51
CA ASN A 227 15.63 -13.76 10.53
C ASN A 227 14.84 -15.09 10.70
N PRO A 228 15.40 -16.09 11.40
CA PRO A 228 14.90 -17.47 11.42
C PRO A 228 13.60 -17.69 12.22
N ASN A 229 13.14 -16.67 12.94
CA ASN A 229 11.94 -16.71 13.77
C ASN A 229 10.80 -15.83 13.20
N SER A 230 10.94 -15.33 11.96
CA SER A 230 9.87 -14.56 11.31
C SER A 230 8.77 -15.49 10.82
N ALA A 231 7.56 -15.31 11.35
CA ALA A 231 6.39 -16.07 10.92
C ALA A 231 6.08 -15.85 9.42
N ALA A 232 6.25 -14.61 8.91
CA ALA A 232 6.00 -14.29 7.52
C ALA A 232 6.96 -15.02 6.57
N ILE A 233 8.24 -15.10 6.92
CA ILE A 233 9.26 -15.80 6.12
C ILE A 233 8.99 -17.31 6.10
N LEU A 234 8.70 -17.90 7.26
CA LEU A 234 8.42 -19.33 7.35
C LEU A 234 7.12 -19.70 6.63
N GLN A 235 6.10 -18.84 6.69
CA GLN A 235 4.86 -19.01 5.92
C GLN A 235 5.12 -18.88 4.42
N ALA A 236 5.96 -17.93 3.98
CA ALA A 236 6.32 -17.77 2.57
C ALA A 236 7.04 -19.02 2.04
N LEU A 237 7.97 -19.59 2.81
CA LEU A 237 8.65 -20.85 2.44
C LEU A 237 7.66 -22.02 2.35
N TYR A 238 6.77 -22.17 3.34
CA TYR A 238 5.71 -23.20 3.31
C TYR A 238 4.84 -23.07 2.05
N LEU A 239 4.34 -21.86 1.75
CA LEU A 239 3.51 -21.61 0.57
C LEU A 239 4.27 -21.81 -0.74
N ALA A 240 5.53 -21.38 -0.82
CA ALA A 240 6.37 -21.55 -2.00
C ALA A 240 6.54 -23.03 -2.37
N TYR A 241 6.89 -23.88 -1.40
CA TYR A 241 7.05 -25.32 -1.64
C TYR A 241 5.71 -26.01 -1.92
N ARG A 242 4.61 -25.54 -1.32
CA ARG A 242 3.27 -26.02 -1.62
C ARG A 242 2.89 -25.72 -3.08
N ASP A 243 3.10 -24.50 -3.56
CA ASP A 243 2.80 -24.11 -4.94
C ASP A 243 3.63 -24.89 -5.97
N LEU A 244 4.83 -25.32 -5.58
CA LEU A 244 5.70 -26.22 -6.35
C LEU A 244 5.32 -27.71 -6.23
N ASN A 245 4.28 -28.04 -5.46
CA ASN A 245 3.82 -29.40 -5.18
C ASN A 245 4.88 -30.29 -4.47
N ASP A 246 5.82 -29.69 -3.73
CA ASP A 246 6.75 -30.38 -2.83
C ASP A 246 6.20 -30.39 -1.40
N LEU A 247 5.24 -31.28 -1.16
CA LEU A 247 4.54 -31.38 0.12
C LEU A 247 5.46 -31.77 1.29
N ALA A 248 6.57 -32.46 1.02
CA ALA A 248 7.54 -32.84 2.06
C ALA A 248 8.29 -31.61 2.57
N ALA A 249 8.78 -30.76 1.66
CA ALA A 249 9.41 -29.49 2.02
C ALA A 249 8.41 -28.50 2.63
N ALA A 250 7.20 -28.42 2.08
CA ALA A 250 6.14 -27.59 2.65
C ALA A 250 5.83 -27.99 4.11
N ASN A 251 5.66 -29.29 4.38
CA ASN A 251 5.43 -29.78 5.73
C ASN A 251 6.62 -29.49 6.67
N TYR A 252 7.85 -29.62 6.19
CA TYR A 252 9.04 -29.26 6.98
C TYR A 252 8.98 -27.81 7.47
N TRP A 253 8.64 -26.87 6.58
CA TRP A 253 8.53 -25.44 6.95
C TRP A 253 7.35 -25.15 7.86
N LEU A 254 6.22 -25.83 7.68
CA LEU A 254 5.07 -25.73 8.58
C LEU A 254 5.41 -26.21 10.01
N GLU A 255 6.07 -27.37 10.15
CA GLU A 255 6.52 -27.88 11.46
C GLU A 255 7.60 -27.01 12.09
N THR A 256 8.49 -26.45 11.25
CA THR A 256 9.49 -25.48 11.69
C THR A 256 8.83 -24.23 12.28
N ALA A 257 7.79 -23.71 11.62
CA ALA A 257 7.02 -22.58 12.11
C ALA A 257 6.30 -22.88 13.43
N ARG A 258 5.66 -24.06 13.56
CA ARG A 258 5.05 -24.51 14.82
C ARG A 258 6.03 -24.53 16.00
N THR A 259 7.28 -24.86 15.72
CA THR A 259 8.33 -24.95 16.75
C THR A 259 8.92 -23.59 17.11
N ARG A 260 9.23 -22.76 16.10
CA ARG A 260 9.99 -21.51 16.27
C ARG A 260 9.12 -20.28 16.55
N CYS A 261 7.87 -20.30 16.11
CA CYS A 261 6.91 -19.22 16.31
C CYS A 261 5.71 -19.71 17.14
N PRO A 262 5.92 -20.23 18.37
CA PRO A 262 4.82 -20.68 19.21
C PRO A 262 3.93 -19.48 19.52
N ALA A 263 2.64 -19.63 19.25
CA ALA A 263 1.66 -18.55 19.30
C ALA A 263 1.68 -17.75 20.61
N PRO A 264 1.61 -16.41 20.57
CA PRO A 264 0.85 -15.68 21.58
C PRO A 264 -0.65 -15.94 21.34
N LEU A 265 -1.40 -16.13 22.42
CA LEU A 265 -2.82 -16.53 22.47
C LEU A 265 -3.83 -15.61 21.76
N GLN A 266 -3.41 -14.59 21.00
CA GLN A 266 -4.29 -13.72 20.23
C GLN A 266 -3.70 -13.45 18.84
N GLN A 267 -4.44 -13.91 17.83
CA GLN A 267 -4.37 -13.56 16.40
C GLN A 267 -3.17 -14.02 15.54
N ALA A 268 -1.93 -14.14 16.00
CA ALA A 268 -0.81 -14.31 15.05
C ALA A 268 -0.58 -15.71 14.42
N SER A 269 -1.20 -16.79 14.93
CA SER A 269 -0.68 -18.16 14.67
C SER A 269 -1.70 -19.24 14.29
N ARG A 270 -2.91 -18.86 13.86
CA ARG A 270 -3.90 -19.88 13.41
C ARG A 270 -3.50 -20.61 12.14
N TRP A 271 -2.62 -20.05 11.31
CA TRP A 271 -2.17 -20.73 10.09
C TRP A 271 -1.26 -21.92 10.40
N THR A 272 -0.54 -21.91 11.52
CA THR A 272 0.28 -23.06 11.95
C THR A 272 -0.59 -24.22 12.47
N ASP A 273 -1.82 -23.94 12.92
CA ASP A 273 -2.79 -24.96 13.34
C ASP A 273 -3.47 -25.66 12.14
N ALA A 274 -3.29 -25.13 10.93
CA ALA A 274 -3.89 -25.69 9.74
C ALA A 274 -3.30 -27.06 9.38
N ALA A 275 -4.05 -27.83 8.60
CA ALA A 275 -3.53 -29.02 7.93
C ALA A 275 -2.35 -28.66 7.00
N ILE A 276 -1.72 -29.65 6.37
CA ILE A 276 -0.65 -29.40 5.38
C ILE A 276 -1.25 -28.79 4.10
N GLU A 277 -2.47 -29.19 3.74
CA GLU A 277 -3.17 -28.73 2.54
C GLU A 277 -4.54 -28.11 2.86
N PRO A 278 -4.60 -27.02 3.65
CA PRO A 278 -5.86 -26.37 3.91
C PRO A 278 -6.36 -25.72 2.62
N SER A 279 -7.67 -25.57 2.50
CA SER A 279 -8.28 -24.83 1.40
C SER A 279 -8.12 -23.31 1.52
N LEU A 280 -7.65 -22.82 2.68
CA LEU A 280 -7.51 -21.42 3.08
C LEU A 280 -6.30 -21.29 4.01
N THR A 281 -5.64 -20.12 4.02
CA THR A 281 -4.66 -19.75 5.07
C THR A 281 -5.07 -18.42 5.69
N CYS A 282 -4.49 -18.06 6.83
CA CYS A 282 -4.72 -16.75 7.44
C CYS A 282 -3.45 -15.92 7.44
N LEU A 283 -3.61 -14.61 7.25
CA LEU A 283 -2.55 -13.61 7.35
C LEU A 283 -2.97 -12.51 8.34
N PRO A 284 -2.03 -11.95 9.13
CA PRO A 284 -2.30 -10.74 9.88
C PRO A 284 -2.52 -9.57 8.92
N PHE A 285 -3.53 -8.75 9.21
CA PHE A 285 -3.85 -7.54 8.47
C PHE A 285 -4.53 -6.60 9.45
N ASN A 286 -4.07 -5.36 9.65
CA ASN A 286 -4.72 -4.36 10.51
C ASN A 286 -5.26 -4.91 11.86
N ASP A 287 -4.42 -5.56 12.67
CA ASP A 287 -4.75 -6.25 13.94
C ASP A 287 -5.96 -7.22 13.88
N LEU A 288 -6.23 -7.76 12.71
CA LEU A 288 -7.20 -8.82 12.47
C LEU A 288 -6.55 -9.94 11.66
N LEU A 289 -7.22 -11.08 11.58
CA LEU A 289 -6.81 -12.17 10.73
C LEU A 289 -7.62 -12.15 9.44
N LEU A 290 -6.98 -12.08 8.29
CA LEU A 290 -7.64 -12.21 7.00
C LEU A 290 -7.46 -13.64 6.49
N SER A 291 -8.56 -14.31 6.15
CA SER A 291 -8.50 -15.58 5.42
C SER A 291 -8.25 -15.31 3.95
N VAL A 292 -7.26 -15.99 3.36
CA VAL A 292 -6.83 -15.83 1.97
C VAL A 292 -6.54 -17.18 1.32
N LYS A 293 -6.31 -17.16 0.00
CA LYS A 293 -5.87 -18.35 -0.75
C LYS A 293 -4.47 -18.77 -0.27
N PRO A 294 -4.21 -20.05 0.01
CA PRO A 294 -2.90 -20.53 0.44
C PRO A 294 -1.97 -20.73 -0.75
N SER A 295 -1.69 -19.65 -1.49
CA SER A 295 -0.83 -19.64 -2.68
C SER A 295 -0.17 -18.28 -2.86
N LEU A 296 1.12 -18.28 -3.16
CA LEU A 296 1.84 -17.07 -3.58
C LEU A 296 1.41 -16.63 -4.99
N SER A 297 0.71 -17.45 -5.77
CA SER A 297 0.08 -17.00 -7.02
C SER A 297 -1.05 -15.99 -6.80
N SER A 298 -1.58 -15.87 -5.58
CA SER A 298 -2.56 -14.84 -5.22
C SER A 298 -1.85 -13.55 -4.89
N ILE A 299 -2.22 -12.48 -5.60
CA ILE A 299 -1.68 -11.14 -5.38
C ILE A 299 -1.91 -10.72 -3.93
N THR A 300 -3.13 -10.89 -3.44
CA THR A 300 -3.45 -10.48 -2.08
C THR A 300 -2.61 -11.22 -1.04
N THR A 301 -2.38 -12.51 -1.23
CA THR A 301 -1.57 -13.33 -0.33
C THR A 301 -0.11 -12.88 -0.34
N GLY A 302 0.48 -12.71 -1.53
CA GLY A 302 1.86 -12.28 -1.68
C GLY A 302 2.12 -10.88 -1.12
N VAL A 303 1.25 -9.91 -1.45
CA VAL A 303 1.36 -8.53 -0.96
C VAL A 303 1.22 -8.47 0.56
N LEU A 304 0.18 -9.07 1.14
CA LEU A 304 -0.03 -9.02 2.59
C LEU A 304 1.10 -9.72 3.35
N LEU A 305 1.63 -10.81 2.82
CA LEU A 305 2.75 -11.53 3.43
C LEU A 305 4.07 -10.76 3.34
N ALA A 306 4.32 -10.07 2.22
CA ALA A 306 5.54 -9.30 2.01
C ALA A 306 5.52 -7.91 2.65
N LYS A 307 4.35 -7.27 2.67
CA LYS A 307 4.18 -5.87 3.07
C LYS A 307 3.43 -5.70 4.38
N GLY A 308 2.71 -6.70 4.87
CA GLY A 308 1.92 -6.65 6.11
C GLY A 308 0.67 -5.76 6.07
N ASP A 309 0.39 -5.12 4.94
CA ASP A 309 -0.78 -4.28 4.70
C ASP A 309 -1.01 -4.08 3.19
N TRP A 310 -2.13 -3.45 2.83
CA TRP A 310 -2.48 -3.12 1.46
C TRP A 310 -1.74 -1.88 0.94
N PHE A 311 -1.44 -1.86 -0.35
CA PHE A 311 -0.56 -0.86 -0.96
C PHE A 311 -1.28 0.43 -1.41
N GLU A 312 -2.60 0.39 -1.53
CA GLU A 312 -3.38 1.53 -2.04
C GLU A 312 -3.40 2.70 -1.05
N ALA A 313 -3.13 3.91 -1.55
CA ALA A 313 -3.07 5.11 -0.73
C ALA A 313 -4.45 5.45 -0.11
N GLU A 314 -5.54 5.19 -0.83
CA GLU A 314 -6.90 5.47 -0.39
C GLU A 314 -7.32 4.62 0.82
N MET A 315 -6.59 3.54 1.14
CA MET A 315 -6.80 2.76 2.36
C MET A 315 -6.61 3.62 3.62
N GLU A 316 -5.70 4.61 3.58
CA GLU A 316 -5.53 5.58 4.68
C GLU A 316 -6.79 6.45 4.84
N PHE A 317 -7.29 7.01 3.73
CA PHE A 317 -8.53 7.79 3.73
C PHE A 317 -9.73 6.95 4.21
N TRP A 318 -9.90 5.76 3.63
CA TRP A 318 -10.95 4.79 3.97
C TRP A 318 -10.97 4.51 5.46
N ARG A 319 -9.82 4.19 6.04
CA ARG A 319 -9.69 4.00 7.48
C ARG A 319 -10.10 5.28 8.18
N ASN A 320 -9.41 6.39 7.96
CA ASN A 320 -9.61 7.61 8.74
C ASN A 320 -11.05 8.14 8.74
N GLN A 321 -11.80 7.96 7.65
CA GLN A 321 -13.17 8.43 7.55
C GLN A 321 -14.22 7.48 8.13
N ILE A 322 -13.96 6.17 8.18
CA ILE A 322 -14.95 5.22 8.71
C ILE A 322 -14.94 5.29 10.24
N GLN A 323 -16.12 5.55 10.79
CA GLN A 323 -16.40 5.71 12.22
C GLN A 323 -17.34 4.62 12.73
N PRO A 324 -17.35 4.36 14.06
CA PRO A 324 -18.30 3.44 14.67
C PRO A 324 -19.75 3.77 14.33
N GLY A 325 -20.56 2.75 14.02
CA GLY A 325 -21.98 2.88 13.68
C GLY A 325 -22.29 3.16 12.21
N MET A 326 -21.29 3.41 11.37
CA MET A 326 -21.50 3.65 9.94
C MET A 326 -21.94 2.39 9.19
N THR A 327 -22.60 2.60 8.05
CA THR A 327 -22.96 1.56 7.08
C THR A 327 -22.10 1.67 5.82
N VAL A 328 -21.45 0.58 5.46
CA VAL A 328 -20.51 0.49 4.33
C VAL A 328 -20.94 -0.59 3.35
N ILE A 329 -20.87 -0.31 2.05
CA ILE A 329 -21.05 -1.30 0.99
C ILE A 329 -19.72 -1.46 0.24
N ASP A 330 -19.28 -2.69 0.06
CA ASP A 330 -18.06 -3.05 -0.66
C ASP A 330 -18.42 -3.97 -1.84
N VAL A 331 -18.31 -3.46 -3.06
CA VAL A 331 -18.63 -4.18 -4.30
C VAL A 331 -17.35 -4.66 -4.95
N GLY A 332 -17.29 -5.97 -5.22
CA GLY A 332 -16.04 -6.64 -5.61
C GLY A 332 -15.13 -6.81 -4.41
N ALA A 333 -15.71 -7.27 -3.30
CA ALA A 333 -15.02 -7.32 -2.01
C ALA A 333 -13.77 -8.23 -2.02
N ASN A 334 -13.62 -9.12 -3.02
CA ASN A 334 -12.52 -10.06 -3.15
C ASN A 334 -12.35 -10.85 -1.82
N VAL A 335 -11.14 -10.96 -1.28
CA VAL A 335 -10.90 -11.60 0.02
C VAL A 335 -11.19 -10.68 1.22
N GLY A 336 -11.58 -9.43 0.98
CA GLY A 336 -12.14 -8.52 1.99
C GLY A 336 -11.18 -7.50 2.58
N VAL A 337 -10.14 -7.08 1.86
CA VAL A 337 -9.18 -6.07 2.34
C VAL A 337 -9.90 -4.77 2.76
N TYR A 338 -10.78 -4.23 1.90
CA TYR A 338 -11.61 -3.06 2.23
C TYR A 338 -12.73 -3.39 3.21
N THR A 339 -13.48 -4.48 2.96
CA THR A 339 -14.55 -5.00 3.83
C THR A 339 -14.14 -5.08 5.30
N PHE A 340 -13.02 -5.74 5.62
CA PHE A 340 -12.64 -5.98 7.03
C PHE A 340 -11.90 -4.81 7.66
N SER A 341 -11.22 -3.99 6.84
CA SER A 341 -10.73 -2.68 7.27
C SER A 341 -11.90 -1.79 7.74
N ALA A 342 -13.02 -1.80 7.02
CA ALA A 342 -14.26 -1.13 7.42
C ALA A 342 -14.91 -1.81 8.63
N ALA A 343 -15.07 -3.15 8.61
CA ALA A 343 -15.74 -3.90 9.66
C ALA A 343 -15.15 -3.63 11.06
N LYS A 344 -13.82 -3.64 11.17
CA LYS A 344 -13.12 -3.32 12.43
C LYS A 344 -13.47 -1.93 12.97
N ARG A 345 -13.68 -0.95 12.09
CA ARG A 345 -13.92 0.45 12.46
C ARG A 345 -15.39 0.77 12.74
N VAL A 346 -16.31 0.24 11.94
CA VAL A 346 -17.75 0.47 12.15
C VAL A 346 -18.25 -0.21 13.44
N GLY A 347 -17.62 -1.31 13.84
CA GLY A 347 -17.95 -2.05 15.06
C GLY A 347 -19.36 -2.65 15.05
N GLU A 348 -19.74 -3.27 16.17
CA GLU A 348 -21.02 -3.98 16.37
C GLU A 348 -22.27 -3.14 16.12
N THR A 349 -22.16 -1.81 16.23
CA THR A 349 -23.27 -0.88 16.01
C THR A 349 -23.42 -0.45 14.56
N GLY A 350 -22.45 -0.77 13.70
CA GLY A 350 -22.48 -0.47 12.28
C GLY A 350 -22.89 -1.66 11.42
N PHE A 351 -22.68 -1.55 10.11
CA PHE A 351 -23.02 -2.61 9.17
C PHE A 351 -22.10 -2.58 7.94
N VAL A 352 -21.68 -3.75 7.46
CA VAL A 352 -20.93 -3.87 6.20
C VAL A 352 -21.61 -4.87 5.29
N LEU A 353 -21.89 -4.47 4.05
CA LEU A 353 -22.39 -5.34 3.00
C LEU A 353 -21.29 -5.59 1.97
N ALA A 354 -20.74 -6.81 1.94
CA ALA A 354 -19.73 -7.23 0.99
C ALA A 354 -20.39 -8.03 -0.16
N VAL A 355 -20.17 -7.62 -1.40
CA VAL A 355 -20.73 -8.26 -2.60
C VAL A 355 -19.58 -8.82 -3.43
N GLU A 356 -19.57 -10.14 -3.62
CA GLU A 356 -18.46 -10.85 -4.24
C GLU A 356 -18.97 -12.06 -5.06
N PRO A 357 -18.74 -12.12 -6.39
CA PRO A 357 -19.21 -13.23 -7.21
C PRO A 357 -18.37 -14.51 -7.14
N PHE A 358 -17.09 -14.45 -6.76
CA PHE A 358 -16.17 -15.60 -6.76
C PHE A 358 -16.35 -16.47 -5.54
N ALA A 359 -16.68 -17.74 -5.75
CA ALA A 359 -16.91 -18.69 -4.67
C ALA A 359 -15.72 -18.82 -3.70
N ASP A 360 -14.48 -18.81 -4.21
CA ASP A 360 -13.28 -18.87 -3.36
C ASP A 360 -13.11 -17.61 -2.51
N CYS A 361 -13.34 -16.43 -3.09
CA CYS A 361 -13.31 -15.16 -2.36
C CYS A 361 -14.44 -15.09 -1.32
N VAL A 362 -15.66 -15.53 -1.67
CA VAL A 362 -16.77 -15.66 -0.73
C VAL A 362 -16.41 -16.57 0.45
N ARG A 363 -15.74 -17.71 0.21
CA ARG A 363 -15.27 -18.58 1.31
C ARG A 363 -14.25 -17.87 2.20
N CYS A 364 -13.32 -17.11 1.63
CA CYS A 364 -12.37 -16.27 2.37
C CYS A 364 -13.09 -15.22 3.23
N LEU A 365 -14.06 -14.50 2.66
CA LEU A 365 -14.87 -13.50 3.39
C LEU A 365 -15.62 -14.14 4.56
N GLN A 366 -16.31 -15.26 4.32
CA GLN A 366 -17.08 -15.96 5.35
C GLN A 366 -16.20 -16.48 6.47
N GLU A 367 -15.04 -17.08 6.14
CA GLU A 367 -14.09 -17.56 7.13
C GLU A 367 -13.49 -16.39 7.92
N THR A 368 -13.19 -15.27 7.27
CA THR A 368 -12.71 -14.06 7.97
C THR A 368 -13.76 -13.50 8.94
N CYS A 369 -15.05 -13.49 8.56
CA CYS A 369 -16.13 -13.12 9.47
C CYS A 369 -16.16 -14.07 10.69
N ARG A 370 -16.00 -15.38 10.46
CA ARG A 370 -16.03 -16.40 11.51
C ARG A 370 -14.84 -16.29 12.47
N ILE A 371 -13.62 -16.10 11.98
CA ILE A 371 -12.42 -16.09 12.82
C ILE A 371 -12.28 -14.83 13.66
N ASN A 372 -12.84 -13.70 13.20
CA ASN A 372 -12.83 -12.41 13.92
C ASN A 372 -14.19 -12.05 14.57
N GLU A 373 -15.18 -12.94 14.49
CA GLU A 373 -16.52 -12.75 15.09
C GLU A 373 -17.27 -11.50 14.59
N PHE A 374 -17.06 -11.12 13.32
CA PHE A 374 -17.72 -9.97 12.71
C PHE A 374 -19.15 -10.29 12.27
N HIS A 375 -20.08 -10.28 13.24
CA HIS A 375 -21.50 -10.55 13.01
C HIS A 375 -22.24 -9.43 12.25
N TRP A 376 -21.65 -8.24 12.16
CA TRP A 376 -22.20 -7.08 11.44
C TRP A 376 -21.76 -7.00 9.97
N VAL A 377 -21.05 -8.02 9.47
CA VAL A 377 -20.68 -8.14 8.06
C VAL A 377 -21.61 -9.15 7.38
N LYS A 378 -22.28 -8.71 6.30
CA LYS A 378 -23.11 -9.57 5.45
C LYS A 378 -22.43 -9.79 4.11
N VAL A 379 -22.13 -11.04 3.78
CA VAL A 379 -21.53 -11.44 2.50
C VAL A 379 -22.62 -11.89 1.53
N ILE A 380 -22.65 -11.30 0.34
CA ILE A 380 -23.52 -11.67 -0.78
C ILE A 380 -22.67 -12.37 -1.84
N ALA A 381 -22.97 -13.65 -2.08
CA ALA A 381 -22.38 -14.42 -3.17
C ALA A 381 -23.07 -14.07 -4.50
N GLY A 382 -22.54 -13.08 -5.21
CA GLY A 382 -23.10 -12.56 -6.45
C GLY A 382 -22.40 -11.28 -6.91
N ALA A 383 -22.73 -10.84 -8.12
CA ALA A 383 -22.21 -9.59 -8.68
C ALA A 383 -23.23 -8.45 -8.51
N ALA A 384 -22.76 -7.23 -8.32
CA ALA A 384 -23.62 -6.05 -8.49
C ALA A 384 -23.70 -5.67 -9.98
N SER A 385 -24.87 -5.24 -10.45
CA SER A 385 -25.12 -4.87 -11.86
C SER A 385 -26.32 -3.92 -11.98
N ASP A 386 -26.63 -3.55 -13.21
CA ASP A 386 -27.76 -2.73 -13.64
C ASP A 386 -29.15 -3.38 -13.41
N ARG A 387 -29.22 -4.72 -13.30
CA ARG A 387 -30.48 -5.46 -13.11
C ARG A 387 -30.29 -6.81 -12.43
N ASN A 388 -31.35 -7.32 -11.82
CA ASN A 388 -31.38 -8.65 -11.23
C ASN A 388 -31.49 -9.73 -12.33
N HIS A 389 -30.47 -10.56 -12.49
CA HIS A 389 -30.45 -11.63 -13.49
C HIS A 389 -29.35 -12.66 -13.20
N THR A 390 -29.25 -13.71 -14.01
CA THR A 390 -28.10 -14.63 -13.99
C THR A 390 -27.19 -14.31 -15.17
N ALA A 391 -25.89 -14.14 -14.92
CA ALA A 391 -24.87 -13.87 -15.94
C ALA A 391 -23.79 -14.96 -15.95
N ARG A 392 -22.99 -15.01 -17.03
CA ARG A 392 -21.80 -15.86 -17.12
C ARG A 392 -20.56 -15.03 -16.81
N LEU A 393 -19.67 -15.60 -16.03
CA LEU A 393 -18.45 -14.96 -15.58
C LEU A 393 -17.23 -15.78 -16.06
N ALA A 394 -16.18 -15.11 -16.55
CA ALA A 394 -14.92 -15.74 -16.98
C ALA A 394 -13.96 -15.88 -15.79
N LEU A 395 -13.45 -17.09 -15.57
CA LEU A 395 -12.47 -17.38 -14.52
C LEU A 395 -11.04 -17.31 -15.06
N HIS A 396 -10.17 -16.58 -14.36
CA HIS A 396 -8.72 -16.55 -14.49
C HIS A 396 -8.06 -17.16 -13.24
N PRO A 397 -6.84 -17.73 -13.36
CA PRO A 397 -6.10 -18.29 -12.22
C PRO A 397 -5.77 -17.30 -11.09
N ALA A 398 -5.61 -16.01 -11.45
CA ALA A 398 -5.57 -14.88 -10.53
C ALA A 398 -6.98 -14.30 -10.42
N SER A 399 -7.53 -14.25 -9.21
CA SER A 399 -8.90 -13.78 -8.94
C SER A 399 -9.14 -12.33 -9.32
N GLU A 400 -8.07 -11.54 -9.26
CA GLU A 400 -7.93 -10.11 -9.55
C GLU A 400 -7.93 -9.79 -11.06
N LEU A 401 -8.18 -10.80 -11.92
CA LEU A 401 -8.29 -10.63 -13.37
C LEU A 401 -9.60 -11.20 -13.91
N ASN A 402 -10.48 -11.63 -13.01
CA ASN A 402 -11.73 -12.24 -13.39
C ASN A 402 -12.76 -11.16 -13.77
N ARG A 403 -13.53 -11.41 -14.83
CA ARG A 403 -14.47 -10.42 -15.39
C ARG A 403 -15.79 -11.03 -15.82
N LEU A 404 -16.85 -10.24 -15.81
CA LEU A 404 -18.15 -10.63 -16.39
C LEU A 404 -18.04 -10.70 -17.92
N ILE A 405 -18.62 -11.75 -18.53
CA ILE A 405 -18.62 -11.92 -19.98
C ILE A 405 -19.75 -11.09 -20.58
N THR A 406 -19.43 -10.12 -21.43
CA THR A 406 -20.41 -9.38 -22.22
C THR A 406 -20.81 -10.19 -23.47
N PRO A 407 -22.04 -10.02 -24.00
CA PRO A 407 -22.51 -10.74 -25.18
C PRO A 407 -21.65 -10.53 -26.44
N GLU A 408 -20.91 -9.41 -26.54
CA GLU A 408 -20.03 -9.09 -27.67
C GLU A 408 -18.59 -9.60 -27.53
N SER A 409 -18.24 -10.28 -26.43
CA SER A 409 -16.86 -10.73 -26.22
C SER A 409 -16.52 -12.00 -27.02
N GLU A 410 -15.75 -11.85 -28.10
CA GLU A 410 -15.09 -12.97 -28.78
C GLU A 410 -13.83 -13.37 -28.00
N PHE A 411 -13.91 -14.30 -27.03
CA PHE A 411 -12.70 -14.95 -26.50
C PHE A 411 -12.87 -16.42 -26.10
N VAL A 412 -11.72 -17.09 -26.23
CA VAL A 412 -11.34 -18.52 -26.22
C VAL A 412 -11.40 -19.16 -24.82
N GLU A 413 -11.72 -20.47 -24.78
CA GLU A 413 -11.58 -21.45 -23.67
C GLU A 413 -11.11 -20.93 -22.29
N SER A 414 -11.97 -20.20 -21.58
CA SER A 414 -11.86 -20.01 -20.13
C SER A 414 -12.99 -20.78 -19.44
N GLU A 415 -12.72 -21.33 -18.25
CA GLU A 415 -13.79 -21.88 -17.42
C GLU A 415 -14.78 -20.77 -17.09
N THR A 416 -16.07 -21.01 -17.34
CA THR A 416 -17.12 -20.04 -17.03
C THR A 416 -18.00 -20.55 -15.93
N THR A 417 -18.39 -19.68 -15.00
CA THR A 417 -19.39 -19.99 -13.98
C THR A 417 -20.61 -19.08 -14.11
N ASN A 418 -21.78 -19.57 -13.68
CA ASN A 418 -22.99 -18.76 -13.61
C ASN A 418 -23.02 -18.04 -12.27
N VAL A 419 -23.27 -16.74 -12.29
CA VAL A 419 -23.38 -15.91 -11.09
C VAL A 419 -24.71 -15.17 -11.07
N GLN A 420 -25.25 -14.98 -9.86
CA GLN A 420 -26.41 -14.11 -9.68
C GLN A 420 -25.93 -12.66 -9.66
N CYS A 421 -26.61 -11.83 -10.44
CA CYS A 421 -26.41 -10.39 -10.48
C CYS A 421 -27.57 -9.70 -9.75
N PHE A 422 -27.25 -8.66 -8.99
CA PHE A 422 -28.20 -7.87 -8.21
C PHE A 422 -27.98 -6.38 -8.45
N THR A 423 -29.05 -5.58 -8.40
CA THR A 423 -28.92 -4.13 -8.24
C THR A 423 -28.58 -3.81 -6.79
N LEU A 424 -27.75 -2.78 -6.54
CA LEU A 424 -27.48 -2.35 -5.17
C LEU A 424 -28.76 -1.91 -4.46
N ASP A 425 -29.66 -1.24 -5.17
CA ASP A 425 -30.98 -0.85 -4.64
C ASP A 425 -31.76 -2.07 -4.12
N SER A 426 -31.73 -3.22 -4.83
CA SER A 426 -32.42 -4.44 -4.39
C SER A 426 -31.77 -5.08 -3.16
N LEU A 427 -30.44 -5.04 -3.06
CA LEU A 427 -29.72 -5.55 -1.90
C LEU A 427 -29.94 -4.68 -0.66
N ILE A 428 -29.98 -3.36 -0.84
CA ILE A 428 -30.30 -2.36 0.20
C ILE A 428 -31.69 -2.61 0.76
N GLU A 429 -32.68 -2.79 -0.12
CA GLU A 429 -34.06 -3.10 0.27
C GLU A 429 -34.13 -4.44 1.03
N GLN A 430 -33.51 -5.49 0.49
CA GLN A 430 -33.51 -6.82 1.11
C GLN A 430 -32.81 -6.83 2.49
N ALA A 431 -31.77 -6.02 2.67
CA ALA A 431 -31.06 -5.89 3.93
C ALA A 431 -31.69 -4.84 4.87
N ALA A 432 -32.77 -4.18 4.47
CA ALA A 432 -33.42 -3.10 5.20
C ALA A 432 -32.45 -1.98 5.63
N ILE A 433 -31.51 -1.63 4.74
CA ILE A 433 -30.49 -0.62 5.00
C ILE A 433 -31.12 0.77 4.86
N ALA A 434 -31.11 1.54 5.95
CA ALA A 434 -31.73 2.87 6.01
C ALA A 434 -30.78 4.02 5.60
N HIS A 435 -29.47 3.82 5.70
CA HIS A 435 -28.43 4.79 5.36
C HIS A 435 -27.20 4.05 4.83
N VAL A 436 -26.41 4.71 3.99
CA VAL A 436 -25.10 4.21 3.53
C VAL A 436 -24.15 5.40 3.59
N ASP A 437 -23.05 5.25 4.34
CA ASP A 437 -22.05 6.29 4.50
C ASP A 437 -20.96 6.16 3.43
N PHE A 438 -20.53 4.93 3.14
CA PHE A 438 -19.49 4.62 2.17
C PHE A 438 -19.89 3.51 1.20
N LEU A 439 -19.49 3.69 -0.07
CA LEU A 439 -19.58 2.69 -1.12
C LEU A 439 -18.19 2.55 -1.77
N LYS A 440 -17.57 1.37 -1.70
CA LYS A 440 -16.43 1.01 -2.57
C LYS A 440 -16.96 0.23 -3.78
N ILE A 441 -16.47 0.57 -4.96
CA ILE A 441 -16.73 -0.17 -6.20
C ILE A 441 -15.39 -0.58 -6.81
N ASP A 442 -15.23 -1.88 -6.99
CA ASP A 442 -14.05 -2.50 -7.60
C ASP A 442 -14.53 -3.70 -8.42
N ALA A 443 -15.14 -3.44 -9.57
CA ALA A 443 -15.92 -4.44 -10.28
C ALA A 443 -15.23 -4.93 -11.56
N GLU A 444 -13.91 -4.73 -11.65
CA GLU A 444 -13.04 -5.18 -12.74
C GLU A 444 -13.60 -4.79 -14.12
N GLY A 445 -14.00 -3.52 -14.25
CA GLY A 445 -14.55 -2.94 -15.49
C GLY A 445 -16.07 -2.96 -15.60
N HIS A 446 -16.79 -3.35 -14.53
CA HIS A 446 -18.26 -3.36 -14.48
C HIS A 446 -18.84 -2.22 -13.61
N GLU A 447 -18.03 -1.22 -13.26
CA GLU A 447 -18.39 -0.12 -12.34
C GLU A 447 -19.60 0.67 -12.85
N MET A 448 -19.66 0.92 -14.16
CA MET A 448 -20.75 1.67 -14.77
C MET A 448 -22.10 0.97 -14.62
N GLN A 449 -22.13 -0.34 -14.78
CA GLN A 449 -23.34 -1.15 -14.66
C GLN A 449 -23.79 -1.22 -13.20
N VAL A 450 -22.85 -1.35 -12.26
CA VAL A 450 -23.14 -1.23 -10.81
C VAL A 450 -23.84 0.10 -10.52
N LEU A 451 -23.28 1.21 -11.02
CA LEU A 451 -23.84 2.55 -10.82
C LEU A 451 -25.20 2.75 -11.51
N ALA A 452 -25.39 2.19 -12.72
CA ALA A 452 -26.66 2.22 -13.43
C ALA A 452 -27.79 1.51 -12.66
N GLY A 453 -27.46 0.49 -11.87
CA GLY A 453 -28.39 -0.23 -10.98
C GLY A 453 -28.59 0.42 -9.60
N SER A 454 -28.06 1.63 -9.36
CA SER A 454 -27.95 2.22 -8.01
C SER A 454 -28.71 3.56 -7.88
N GLU A 455 -29.84 3.73 -8.57
CA GLU A 455 -30.53 5.01 -8.65
C GLU A 455 -30.96 5.54 -7.27
N GLN A 456 -31.59 4.71 -6.43
CA GLN A 456 -32.03 5.14 -5.09
C GLN A 456 -30.84 5.39 -4.17
N LEU A 457 -29.82 4.55 -4.23
CA LEU A 457 -28.56 4.74 -3.50
C LEU A 457 -27.94 6.11 -3.82
N LEU A 458 -27.80 6.47 -5.10
CA LEU A 458 -27.12 7.70 -5.55
C LEU A 458 -27.96 8.98 -5.37
N THR A 459 -29.29 8.87 -5.34
CA THR A 459 -30.20 10.02 -5.23
C THR A 459 -30.73 10.27 -3.83
N LYS A 460 -30.95 9.22 -3.03
CA LYS A 460 -31.54 9.33 -1.68
C LYS A 460 -30.51 9.16 -0.58
N LEU A 461 -29.66 8.14 -0.67
CA LEU A 461 -28.71 7.81 0.39
C LEU A 461 -27.39 8.58 0.24
N MET A 462 -27.00 8.87 -1.00
CA MET A 462 -25.90 9.76 -1.37
C MET A 462 -24.58 9.48 -0.61
N PRO A 463 -24.08 8.22 -0.61
CA PRO A 463 -22.87 7.86 0.13
C PRO A 463 -21.64 8.56 -0.44
N THR A 464 -20.55 8.63 0.33
CA THR A 464 -19.21 8.85 -0.24
C THR A 464 -18.80 7.60 -1.02
N ILE A 465 -18.34 7.78 -2.26
CA ILE A 465 -18.01 6.66 -3.14
C ILE A 465 -16.50 6.65 -3.36
N ILE A 466 -15.88 5.48 -3.27
CA ILE A 466 -14.55 5.22 -3.80
C ILE A 466 -14.72 4.22 -4.93
N TYR A 467 -14.22 4.50 -6.12
CA TYR A 467 -14.31 3.55 -7.23
C TYR A 467 -12.95 3.35 -7.89
N GLU A 468 -12.71 2.14 -8.39
CA GLU A 468 -11.56 1.84 -9.23
C GLU A 468 -11.70 2.58 -10.57
N ASN A 469 -10.75 3.46 -10.85
CA ASN A 469 -10.72 4.30 -12.03
C ASN A 469 -9.85 3.72 -13.16
N ILE A 470 -8.88 2.84 -12.86
CA ILE A 470 -8.12 2.14 -13.91
C ILE A 470 -8.71 0.74 -14.03
N ALA A 471 -9.58 0.53 -15.03
CA ALA A 471 -10.16 -0.78 -15.30
C ALA A 471 -9.61 -1.35 -16.62
N GLY A 472 -8.89 -2.47 -16.55
CA GLY A 472 -8.41 -3.16 -17.75
C GLY A 472 -7.23 -2.49 -18.46
N VAL A 473 -7.45 -1.90 -19.66
CA VAL A 473 -6.38 -1.55 -20.64
C VAL A 473 -5.61 -0.27 -20.29
N ASP A 474 -5.29 -0.05 -19.00
CA ASP A 474 -4.54 1.10 -18.47
C ASP A 474 -5.19 2.49 -18.74
N GLU A 475 -6.47 2.55 -19.12
CA GLU A 475 -7.18 3.81 -19.37
C GLU A 475 -8.12 4.19 -18.21
N ALA A 476 -8.19 5.50 -17.92
CA ALA A 476 -9.05 6.04 -16.88
C ALA A 476 -10.55 5.88 -17.21
N ASN A 477 -11.36 5.56 -16.21
CA ASN A 477 -12.79 5.30 -16.32
C ASN A 477 -13.60 6.61 -16.38
N THR A 478 -13.36 7.38 -17.43
CA THR A 478 -14.01 8.69 -17.68
C THR A 478 -15.53 8.60 -17.76
N SER A 479 -16.07 7.43 -18.09
CA SER A 479 -17.52 7.18 -18.15
C SER A 479 -18.16 7.22 -16.75
N VAL A 480 -17.51 6.59 -15.75
CA VAL A 480 -17.94 6.64 -14.33
C VAL A 480 -17.85 8.06 -13.80
N ALA A 481 -16.74 8.73 -14.07
CA ALA A 481 -16.54 10.12 -13.66
C ALA A 481 -17.67 11.02 -14.17
N THR A 482 -17.97 10.96 -15.47
CA THR A 482 -19.03 11.75 -16.11
C THR A 482 -20.41 11.42 -15.53
N PHE A 483 -20.70 10.14 -15.31
CA PHE A 483 -21.98 9.70 -14.75
C PHE A 483 -22.17 10.23 -13.32
N LEU A 484 -21.18 10.07 -12.44
CA LEU A 484 -21.26 10.56 -11.06
C LEU A 484 -21.38 12.09 -11.01
N GLN A 485 -20.64 12.82 -11.86
CA GLN A 485 -20.78 14.27 -12.01
C GLN A 485 -22.20 14.66 -12.45
N SER A 486 -22.81 13.93 -13.39
CA SER A 486 -24.20 14.16 -13.82
C SER A 486 -25.20 13.94 -12.68
N LYS A 487 -24.86 13.08 -11.71
CA LYS A 487 -25.62 12.87 -10.47
C LYS A 487 -25.25 13.88 -9.38
N GLY A 488 -24.42 14.89 -9.63
CA GLY A 488 -24.09 15.95 -8.66
C GLY A 488 -22.98 15.61 -7.66
N TYR A 489 -22.19 14.58 -7.94
CA TYR A 489 -20.97 14.29 -7.18
C TYR A 489 -19.81 15.15 -7.67
N GLN A 490 -18.96 15.57 -6.74
CA GLN A 490 -17.64 16.14 -7.04
C GLN A 490 -16.58 15.06 -6.85
N LEU A 491 -15.60 15.03 -7.75
CA LEU A 491 -14.55 14.02 -7.79
C LEU A 491 -13.25 14.56 -7.18
N PHE A 492 -12.52 13.67 -6.52
CA PHE A 492 -11.28 13.98 -5.81
C PHE A 492 -10.26 12.85 -5.96
N ARG A 493 -8.99 13.22 -6.02
CA ARG A 493 -7.84 12.34 -5.76
C ARG A 493 -7.43 12.49 -4.30
N TYR A 494 -6.96 11.41 -3.69
CA TYR A 494 -6.41 11.47 -2.34
C TYR A 494 -4.90 11.73 -2.40
N GLN A 495 -4.43 12.72 -1.66
CA GLN A 495 -3.00 12.92 -1.42
C GLN A 495 -2.64 12.31 -0.06
N PRO A 496 -1.97 11.14 -0.04
CA PRO A 496 -1.47 10.54 1.19
C PRO A 496 -0.46 11.46 1.88
N TYR A 497 -0.15 11.20 3.14
CA TYR A 497 0.75 12.00 3.99
C TYR A 497 0.24 13.41 4.33
N LEU A 498 -0.15 14.21 3.33
CA LEU A 498 -0.90 15.45 3.52
C LEU A 498 -2.30 15.19 4.06
N GLN A 499 -2.88 14.01 3.76
CA GLN A 499 -4.23 13.64 4.17
C GLN A 499 -5.25 14.65 3.66
N THR A 500 -5.17 14.96 2.37
CA THR A 500 -6.03 15.96 1.70
C THR A 500 -6.70 15.37 0.46
N LEU A 501 -7.84 15.96 0.10
CA LEU A 501 -8.55 15.65 -1.13
C LEU A 501 -8.30 16.75 -2.16
N VAL A 502 -7.71 16.39 -3.30
CA VAL A 502 -7.46 17.30 -4.43
C VAL A 502 -8.61 17.17 -5.42
N PRO A 503 -9.33 18.26 -5.74
CA PRO A 503 -10.39 18.22 -6.75
C PRO A 503 -9.88 17.74 -8.10
N VAL A 504 -10.68 16.92 -8.78
CA VAL A 504 -10.50 16.58 -10.20
C VAL A 504 -11.32 17.57 -11.02
N ASP A 505 -10.65 18.53 -11.64
CA ASP A 505 -11.28 19.60 -12.42
C ASP A 505 -11.41 19.20 -13.91
N LYS A 506 -10.49 18.39 -14.41
CA LYS A 506 -10.48 17.88 -15.79
C LYS A 506 -10.42 16.35 -15.79
N LEU A 507 -10.99 15.73 -16.83
CA LEU A 507 -10.92 14.28 -17.00
C LEU A 507 -9.49 13.78 -17.20
N ASP A 508 -8.60 14.60 -17.75
CA ASP A 508 -7.17 14.27 -17.87
C ASP A 508 -6.52 14.06 -16.49
N ASP A 509 -7.02 14.73 -15.44
CA ASP A 509 -6.51 14.56 -14.07
C ASP A 509 -6.88 13.20 -13.46
N LEU A 510 -7.70 12.38 -14.14
CA LEU A 510 -8.02 11.01 -13.74
C LEU A 510 -6.94 10.01 -14.19
N GLN A 511 -6.09 10.38 -15.15
CA GLN A 511 -5.05 9.48 -15.62
C GLN A 511 -4.14 9.05 -14.45
N MET A 512 -3.71 7.79 -14.47
CA MET A 512 -2.77 7.22 -13.49
C MET A 512 -3.25 7.14 -12.04
N SER A 513 -4.47 7.60 -11.73
CA SER A 513 -5.07 7.44 -10.40
C SER A 513 -5.85 6.13 -10.34
N LEU A 514 -5.38 5.18 -9.51
CA LEU A 514 -6.01 3.87 -9.40
C LEU A 514 -7.45 3.98 -8.89
N ASN A 515 -7.67 4.75 -7.83
CA ASN A 515 -8.99 4.98 -7.26
C ASN A 515 -9.35 6.47 -7.29
N ILE A 516 -10.65 6.75 -7.35
CA ILE A 516 -11.20 8.11 -7.26
C ILE A 516 -12.27 8.17 -6.20
N ILE A 517 -12.28 9.27 -5.45
CA ILE A 517 -13.25 9.54 -4.39
C ILE A 517 -14.30 10.51 -4.94
N ALA A 518 -15.58 10.14 -4.87
CA ALA A 518 -16.70 10.97 -5.24
C ALA A 518 -17.53 11.33 -4.00
N ILE A 519 -17.70 12.62 -3.76
CA ILE A 519 -18.49 13.16 -2.63
C ILE A 519 -19.65 14.00 -3.18
N LYS A 520 -20.85 13.74 -2.67
CA LYS A 520 -22.04 14.50 -3.07
C LYS A 520 -21.98 15.91 -2.48
N ARG A 521 -22.19 16.93 -3.33
CA ARG A 521 -22.36 18.31 -2.83
C ARG A 521 -23.68 18.43 -2.08
N VAL A 522 -23.62 18.74 -0.78
CA VAL A 522 -24.78 19.18 -0.01
C VAL A 522 -24.86 20.71 -0.12
N GLU A 523 -25.96 21.25 -0.62
CA GLU A 523 -26.16 22.70 -0.91
C GLU A 523 -26.06 23.65 0.30
N SER A 524 -25.59 23.20 1.47
CA SER A 524 -25.58 24.01 2.70
C SER A 524 -24.22 24.33 3.33
N ARG A 525 -23.07 24.04 2.69
CA ARG A 525 -21.76 24.53 3.20
C ARG A 525 -20.84 25.04 2.09
N HIS A 526 -20.79 26.37 1.93
CA HIS A 526 -19.70 27.06 1.24
C HIS A 526 -18.40 26.92 2.04
N LYS A 527 -17.62 25.87 1.79
CA LYS A 527 -16.18 25.86 2.10
C LYS A 527 -15.43 25.16 0.96
N THR A 528 -14.51 25.89 0.35
CA THR A 528 -13.71 25.50 -0.82
C THR A 528 -12.56 24.53 -0.49
N SER A 529 -12.63 23.84 0.65
CA SER A 529 -11.71 22.75 1.00
C SER A 529 -12.44 21.75 1.90
N TYR A 530 -12.49 20.50 1.47
CA TYR A 530 -12.93 19.40 2.32
C TYR A 530 -11.77 19.09 3.28
N LYS A 531 -11.86 19.61 4.50
CA LYS A 531 -10.92 19.26 5.57
C LYS A 531 -11.32 17.90 6.14
N ILE A 532 -10.41 16.94 6.09
CA ILE A 532 -10.50 15.69 6.83
C ILE A 532 -10.35 16.08 8.32
N THR A 533 -11.41 15.87 9.11
CA THR A 533 -11.37 16.07 10.58
C THR A 533 -10.70 14.93 11.28
#